data_AF-A0A932LP57-F1
#
_entry.id   AF-A0A932LP57-F1
#
_cell.length_a   1.000
_cell.length_b   1.000
_cell.length_c   1.000
_cell.angle_alpha   90.00
_cell.angle_beta   90.00
_cell.angle_gamma   90.00
#
_symmetry.space_group_name_H-M   'P 1'
#
loop_
_entity.id
_entity.type
_entity.pdbx_description
1 polymer ?
#
loop_
_entity_poly.entity_id
_entity_poly.type
_entity_poly.pdbx_seq_one_letter_code
_entity_poly.pdbx_strand_id
1 'polypeptide(L)'
;MNFIPPTTDHGPLTRENALKTARTAQLPPFYTHPIGSLPRPQVVQDLLAKRDEMPPERFEHVLDDLVRFAIRLQEQAGLDVVSDGEWQSVG
;
A
#
# COMPACT_ATOMS: atom_id res chain seq x y z
N MET A 1 -12.87 16.36 -28.12
CA MET A 1 -12.95 15.33 -27.05
C MET A 1 -13.37 16.03 -25.77
N ASN A 2 -14.60 15.85 -25.29
CA ASN A 2 -15.02 16.37 -23.99
C ASN A 2 -14.65 15.33 -22.92
N PHE A 3 -13.81 15.74 -21.96
CA PHE A 3 -13.55 14.97 -20.75
C PHE A 3 -14.76 15.10 -19.82
N ILE A 4 -15.45 13.99 -19.58
CA ILE A 4 -16.52 13.90 -18.58
C ILE A 4 -15.83 13.45 -17.27
N PRO A 5 -15.74 14.31 -16.24
CA PRO A 5 -15.23 13.86 -14.94
C PRO A 5 -16.21 12.84 -14.33
N PRO A 6 -15.75 11.85 -13.54
CA PRO A 6 -16.65 10.95 -12.85
C PRO A 6 -17.51 11.75 -11.86
N THR A 7 -18.80 11.88 -12.16
CA THR A 7 -19.79 12.41 -11.23
C THR A 7 -19.89 11.44 -10.07
N THR A 8 -19.17 11.71 -8.98
CA THR A 8 -19.40 11.01 -7.74
C THR A 8 -20.55 11.72 -7.04
N ASP A 9 -21.78 11.37 -7.43
CA ASP A 9 -22.98 11.83 -6.75
C ASP A 9 -23.05 11.15 -5.37
N HIS A 10 -22.44 11.80 -4.39
CA HIS A 10 -22.69 11.48 -2.99
C HIS A 10 -23.99 12.20 -2.62
N GLY A 11 -25.11 11.47 -2.67
CA GLY A 11 -26.37 11.91 -2.06
C GLY A 11 -26.16 12.45 -0.63
N PRO A 12 -27.16 13.12 -0.03
CA PRO A 12 -26.98 13.89 1.19
C PRO A 12 -26.24 13.10 2.27
N LEU A 13 -25.10 13.64 2.72
CA LEU A 13 -24.25 13.05 3.73
C LEU A 13 -25.05 12.90 5.03
N THR A 14 -25.52 11.69 5.32
CA THR A 14 -26.02 11.34 6.65
C THR A 14 -24.86 11.47 7.65
N ARG A 15 -25.13 11.76 8.93
CA ARG A 15 -24.07 11.87 9.97
C ARG A 15 -23.13 10.66 10.01
N GLU A 16 -23.62 9.50 9.57
CA GLU A 16 -22.89 8.23 9.50
C GLU A 16 -21.94 8.13 8.29
N ASN A 17 -22.32 8.72 7.15
CA ASN A 17 -21.53 8.74 5.91
C ASN A 17 -20.69 10.01 5.76
N ALA A 18 -20.96 11.06 6.53
CA ALA A 18 -20.27 12.35 6.44
C ALA A 18 -18.76 12.30 6.78
N LEU A 19 -18.30 11.22 7.41
CA LEU A 19 -16.91 11.08 7.89
C LEU A 19 -16.10 10.02 7.13
N LYS A 20 -16.72 9.20 6.27
CA LYS A 20 -16.05 8.11 5.57
C LYS A 20 -15.85 8.47 4.10
N THR A 21 -14.61 8.36 3.63
CA THR A 21 -14.33 8.45 2.19
C THR A 21 -15.00 7.30 1.46
N ALA A 22 -15.30 7.46 0.15
CA ALA A 22 -15.89 6.40 -0.67
C ALA A 22 -15.11 5.07 -0.61
N ARG A 23 -13.79 5.14 -0.42
CA ARG A 23 -12.90 3.98 -0.25
C ARG A 23 -13.14 3.26 1.07
N THR A 24 -13.25 3.99 2.18
CA THR A 24 -13.42 3.40 3.53
C THR A 24 -14.87 3.01 3.83
N ALA A 25 -15.83 3.60 3.12
CA ALA A 25 -17.25 3.25 3.24
C ALA A 25 -17.57 1.82 2.75
N GLN A 26 -16.72 1.21 1.92
CA GLN A 26 -16.90 -0.14 1.37
C GLN A 26 -16.23 -1.24 2.22
N LEU A 27 -15.46 -0.86 3.24
CA LEU A 27 -14.74 -1.81 4.10
C LEU A 27 -15.66 -2.37 5.21
N PRO A 28 -15.36 -3.58 5.71
CA PRO A 28 -16.15 -4.16 6.80
C PRO A 28 -16.04 -3.32 8.09
N PRO A 29 -17.03 -3.43 8.99
CA PRO A 29 -16.89 -2.90 10.35
C PRO A 29 -15.61 -3.41 11.02
N PHE A 30 -14.90 -2.53 11.73
CA PHE A 30 -13.63 -2.84 12.40
C PHE A 30 -12.51 -3.33 11.45
N TYR A 31 -12.48 -2.81 10.22
CA TYR A 31 -11.40 -3.13 9.29
C TYR A 31 -10.01 -2.86 9.87
N THR A 32 -9.05 -3.65 9.41
CA THR A 32 -7.66 -3.67 9.86
C THR A 32 -6.74 -3.24 8.74
N HIS A 33 -5.71 -2.46 9.10
CA HIS A 33 -4.69 -2.04 8.16
C HIS A 33 -3.40 -1.67 8.91
N PRO A 34 -2.23 -1.78 8.25
CA PRO A 34 -0.98 -1.30 8.81
C PRO A 34 -0.92 0.24 8.81
N ILE A 35 -0.10 0.78 9.70
CA ILE A 35 0.23 2.21 9.77
C ILE A 35 1.73 2.38 9.63
N GLY A 36 2.15 3.27 8.73
CA GLY A 36 3.55 3.61 8.50
C GLY A 36 4.33 2.52 7.78
N SER A 37 5.67 2.59 7.89
CA SER A 37 6.58 1.66 7.22
C SER A 37 6.59 0.29 7.89
N LEU A 38 6.64 -0.75 7.07
CA LEU A 38 6.81 -2.12 7.57
C LEU A 38 8.25 -2.30 8.06
N PRO A 39 8.49 -3.14 9.08
CA PRO A 39 9.83 -3.52 9.49
C PRO A 39 10.64 -3.99 8.28
N ARG A 40 11.89 -3.53 8.13
CA ARG A 40 12.78 -3.96 7.05
C ARG A 40 13.49 -5.25 7.47
N PRO A 41 13.09 -6.43 6.96
CA PRO A 41 13.80 -7.67 7.28
C PRO A 41 15.25 -7.60 6.77
N GLN A 42 16.13 -8.44 7.31
CA GLN A 42 17.57 -8.40 6.99
C GLN A 42 17.83 -8.44 5.48
N VAL A 43 17.07 -9.26 4.73
CA VAL A 43 17.18 -9.34 3.26
C VAL A 43 16.92 -8.01 2.55
N VAL A 44 15.99 -7.19 3.06
CA VAL A 44 15.73 -5.85 2.51
C VAL A 44 16.87 -4.91 2.88
N GLN A 45 17.36 -4.95 4.12
CA GLN A 45 18.50 -4.13 4.55
C GLN A 45 19.76 -4.44 3.72
N ASP A 46 20.04 -5.72 3.49
CA ASP A 46 21.18 -6.18 2.69
C ASP A 46 21.05 -5.75 1.22
N LEU A 47 19.84 -5.79 0.67
CA LEU A 47 19.55 -5.31 -0.68
C LEU A 47 19.78 -3.80 -0.80
N LEU A 48 19.24 -3.02 0.15
CA LEU A 48 19.41 -1.56 0.21
C LEU A 48 20.89 -1.16 0.34
N ALA A 49 21.66 -1.88 1.16
CA ALA A 49 23.09 -1.63 1.33
C ALA A 49 23.90 -1.84 0.03
N LYS A 50 23.41 -2.67 -0.89
CA LYS A 50 24.06 -3.01 -2.16
C LYS A 50 23.46 -2.29 -3.36
N ARG A 51 22.60 -1.28 -3.16
CA ARG A 51 21.90 -0.56 -4.24
C ARG A 51 22.86 -0.09 -5.33
N ASP A 52 23.97 0.52 -4.93
CA ASP A 52 24.93 1.13 -5.84
C ASP A 52 25.91 0.10 -6.46
N GLU A 53 25.86 -1.16 -6.01
CA GLU A 53 26.70 -2.27 -6.50
C GLU A 53 26.02 -3.10 -7.61
N MET A 54 24.77 -2.77 -7.97
CA MET A 54 23.99 -3.53 -8.95
C MET A 54 23.29 -2.63 -9.97
N PRO A 55 22.92 -3.17 -11.15
CA PRO A 55 22.11 -2.43 -12.12
C PRO A 55 20.78 -1.97 -11.48
N PRO A 56 20.35 -0.71 -11.69
CA PRO A 56 19.13 -0.18 -11.10
C PRO A 56 17.89 -1.06 -11.36
N GLU A 57 17.76 -1.57 -12.58
CA GLU A 57 16.62 -2.40 -12.98
C GLU A 57 16.59 -3.72 -12.21
N ARG A 58 17.77 -4.26 -11.89
CA ARG A 58 17.90 -5.48 -11.08
C ARG A 58 17.54 -5.20 -9.62
N PHE A 59 17.98 -4.08 -9.08
CA PHE A 59 17.63 -3.67 -7.72
C PHE A 59 16.12 -3.50 -7.57
N GLU A 60 15.49 -2.75 -8.47
CA GLU A 60 14.05 -2.51 -8.49
C GLU A 60 13.27 -3.82 -8.59
N HIS A 61 13.67 -4.72 -9.49
CA HIS A 61 13.01 -6.01 -9.66
C HIS A 61 13.04 -6.87 -8.38
N VAL A 62 14.19 -6.93 -7.70
CA VAL A 62 14.33 -7.70 -6.46
C VAL A 62 13.54 -7.04 -5.32
N LEU A 63 13.55 -5.71 -5.24
CA LEU A 63 12.77 -4.99 -4.23
C LEU A 63 11.27 -5.21 -4.42
N ASP A 64 10.79 -5.18 -5.67
CA ASP A 64 9.41 -5.49 -6.05
C ASP A 64 8.99 -6.88 -5.59
N ASP A 65 9.84 -7.89 -5.77
CA ASP A 65 9.55 -9.26 -5.32
C ASP A 65 9.42 -9.34 -3.80
N LEU A 66 10.26 -8.61 -3.07
CA LEU A 66 10.17 -8.53 -1.61
C LEU A 66 8.89 -7.79 -1.16
N VAL A 67 8.47 -6.76 -1.88
CA VAL A 67 7.19 -6.07 -1.65
C VAL A 67 6.01 -7.01 -1.88
N ARG A 68 6.00 -7.78 -2.98
CA ARG A 68 4.96 -8.79 -3.24
C ARG A 68 4.90 -9.83 -2.12
N PHE A 69 6.05 -10.24 -1.59
CA PHE A 69 6.11 -11.13 -0.43
C PHE A 69 5.48 -10.49 0.82
N ALA A 70 5.79 -9.23 1.12
CA ALA A 70 5.21 -8.49 2.25
C ALA A 70 3.69 -8.32 2.12
N ILE A 71 3.20 -8.04 0.91
CA ILE A 71 1.75 -8.00 0.62
C ILE A 71 1.12 -9.35 0.92
N ARG A 72 1.74 -10.46 0.45
CA ARG A 72 1.20 -11.80 0.67
C ARG A 72 1.11 -12.16 2.15
N LEU A 73 2.08 -11.75 2.97
CA LEU A 73 2.03 -11.96 4.41
C LEU A 73 0.87 -11.22 5.06
N GLN A 74 0.59 -9.98 4.64
CA GLN A 74 -0.53 -9.20 5.16
C GLN A 74 -1.89 -9.80 4.76
N GLU A 75 -2.02 -10.28 3.51
CA GLU A 75 -3.21 -11.03 3.08
C GLU A 75 -3.42 -12.29 3.92
N GLN A 76 -2.36 -13.06 4.17
CA GLN A 76 -2.42 -14.27 4.99
C GLN A 76 -2.75 -13.98 6.46
N ALA A 77 -2.32 -12.82 6.96
CA ALA A 77 -2.67 -12.33 8.29
C ALA A 77 -4.14 -11.84 8.37
N GLY A 78 -4.83 -11.71 7.24
CA GLY A 78 -6.23 -11.30 7.18
C GLY A 78 -6.45 -9.79 7.26
N LEU A 79 -5.47 -8.98 6.85
CA LEU A 79 -5.66 -7.53 6.78
C LEU A 79 -6.62 -7.14 5.65
N ASP A 80 -7.54 -6.21 5.94
CA ASP A 80 -8.53 -5.72 4.98
C ASP A 80 -7.91 -4.76 3.96
N VAL A 81 -6.85 -4.05 4.37
CA VAL A 81 -6.06 -3.17 3.53
C VAL A 81 -4.58 -3.49 3.73
N VAL A 82 -3.86 -3.69 2.64
CA VAL A 82 -2.42 -4.01 2.63
C VAL A 82 -1.59 -2.81 2.15
N SER A 83 -0.31 -2.78 2.51
CA SER A 83 0.65 -1.75 2.11
C SER A 83 1.95 -2.37 1.58
N ASP A 84 2.67 -1.65 0.71
CA ASP A 84 4.02 -1.98 0.26
C ASP A 84 5.10 -1.75 1.33
N GLY A 85 4.73 -1.14 2.46
CA GLY A 85 5.61 -0.92 3.61
C GLY A 85 6.63 0.19 3.44
N GLU A 86 6.51 1.03 2.41
CA GLU A 86 7.37 2.18 2.15
C GLU A 86 8.88 1.85 2.10
N TRP A 87 9.24 0.63 1.69
CA TRP A 87 10.65 0.23 1.61
C TRP A 87 11.44 1.00 0.55
N GLN A 88 10.75 1.55 -0.45
CA GLN A 88 11.28 2.44 -1.48
C GLN A 88 11.56 3.88 -1.00
N SER A 89 10.96 4.32 0.11
CA SER A 89 10.95 5.74 0.51
C SER A 89 12.18 6.19 1.29
N VAL A 90 13.19 5.34 1.45
CA VAL A 90 14.45 5.71 2.12
C VAL A 90 15.60 5.25 1.24
N GLY A 91 16.05 6.17 0.40
CA GLY A 91 17.19 6.04 -0.48
C GLY A 91 17.75 7.41 -0.82
#